data_AF-A0A2N2NF76-F1
#
_entry.id   AF-A0A2N2NF76-F1
#
_cell.length_a   1.000
_cell.length_b   1.000
_cell.length_c   1.000
_cell.angle_alpha   90.00
_cell.angle_beta   90.00
_cell.angle_gamma   90.00
#
_symmetry.space_group_name_H-M   'P 1'
#
loop_
_entity.id
_entity.type
_entity.pdbx_description
1 polymer ?
#
loop_
_entity_poly.entity_id
_entity_poly.type
_entity_poly.pdbx_seq_one_letter_code
_entity_poly.pdbx_strand_id
1 'polypeptide(L)'
;MQQETSKTKILDLILNIFTGLIVVLIVVIIVLQVTIYLNPKVVFNPLPPYDLPEALVLVNPPRPSATLELLPTATSELVLAPTETRMPTATEQGTYSNGTPVPEITPVAPTETPFSGYYAFVLQNDINAIESTLFKPNYGCNWIGVAGQVFDLQGRPVMGVRVWLRGTYNGKRVDLLSLTLESSPYGPSGFEFTLGDTPLNSTGQLSIQLLDQANIPISDRVYFDTFEDCQKNLILINFKQIR
;
A
#
# COMPACT_ATOMS: atom_id res chain seq x y z
N MET A 1 59.61 -39.84 10.78
CA MET A 1 58.46 -40.54 10.17
C MET A 1 57.32 -40.86 11.14
N GLN A 2 57.53 -41.18 12.43
CA GLN A 2 56.42 -41.49 13.36
C GLN A 2 55.60 -40.28 13.87
N GLN A 3 56.18 -39.08 13.89
CA GLN A 3 55.49 -37.88 14.42
C GLN A 3 54.48 -37.29 13.43
N GLU A 4 54.69 -37.50 12.14
CA GLU A 4 53.83 -36.99 11.07
C GLU A 4 52.53 -37.81 10.97
N THR A 5 52.63 -39.14 11.11
CA THR A 5 51.49 -40.07 11.10
C THR A 5 50.58 -39.94 12.33
N SER A 6 51.07 -39.41 13.45
CA SER A 6 50.25 -39.16 14.65
C SER A 6 49.35 -37.94 14.48
N LYS A 7 49.85 -36.86 13.87
CA LYS A 7 49.08 -35.63 13.63
C LYS A 7 47.93 -35.86 12.64
N THR A 8 48.16 -36.64 11.58
CA THR A 8 47.11 -36.98 10.60
C THR A 8 45.97 -37.77 11.23
N LYS A 9 46.30 -38.78 12.08
CA LYS A 9 45.29 -39.58 12.80
C LYS A 9 44.44 -38.75 13.77
N ILE A 10 45.04 -37.76 14.44
CA ILE A 10 44.31 -36.86 15.33
C ILE A 10 43.38 -35.95 14.51
N LEU A 11 43.85 -35.43 13.37
CA LEU A 11 43.02 -34.60 12.49
C LEU A 11 41.85 -35.39 11.90
N ASP A 12 42.08 -36.62 11.45
CA ASP A 12 41.03 -37.50 10.93
C ASP A 12 39.98 -37.84 11.99
N LEU A 13 40.42 -38.06 13.23
CA LEU A 13 39.51 -38.29 14.36
C LEU A 13 38.63 -37.06 14.63
N ILE A 14 39.23 -35.86 14.64
CA ILE A 14 38.51 -34.60 14.82
C ILE A 14 37.49 -34.39 13.69
N LEU A 15 37.89 -34.58 12.43
CA LEU A 15 37.02 -34.43 11.27
C LEU A 15 35.86 -35.44 11.28
N ASN A 16 36.09 -36.68 11.70
CA ASN A 16 35.04 -37.68 11.84
C ASN A 16 34.02 -37.31 12.93
N ILE A 17 34.48 -36.75 14.06
CA ILE A 17 33.59 -36.25 15.13
C ILE A 17 32.74 -35.08 14.62
N PHE A 18 33.34 -34.10 13.95
CA PHE A 18 32.60 -32.97 13.37
C PHE A 18 31.58 -33.42 12.32
N THR A 19 31.97 -34.37 11.46
CA THR A 19 31.06 -34.94 10.46
C THR A 19 29.89 -35.64 11.12
N GLY A 20 30.13 -36.43 12.17
CA GLY A 20 29.07 -37.06 12.96
C GLY A 20 28.11 -36.04 13.59
N LEU A 21 28.64 -34.96 14.16
CA LEU A 21 27.86 -33.90 14.78
C LEU A 21 26.97 -33.17 13.75
N ILE A 22 27.51 -32.88 12.56
CA ILE A 22 26.75 -32.27 11.47
C ILE A 22 25.62 -33.20 10.99
N VAL A 23 25.88 -34.50 10.85
CA VAL A 23 24.85 -35.48 10.46
C VAL A 23 23.73 -35.53 11.50
N VAL A 24 24.06 -35.54 12.79
CA VAL A 24 23.06 -35.49 13.88
C VAL A 24 22.24 -34.19 13.80
N LEU A 25 22.90 -33.04 13.59
CA LEU A 25 22.21 -31.75 13.44
C LEU A 25 21.22 -31.77 12.26
N ILE A 26 21.62 -32.32 11.11
CA ILE A 26 20.76 -32.45 9.94
C ILE A 26 19.53 -33.31 10.26
N VAL A 27 19.71 -34.44 10.94
CA VAL A 27 18.59 -35.31 11.34
C VAL A 27 17.63 -34.57 12.28
N VAL A 28 18.15 -33.80 13.25
CA VAL A 28 17.33 -32.98 14.15
C VAL A 28 16.52 -31.94 13.38
N ILE A 29 17.14 -31.25 12.42
CA ILE A 29 16.46 -30.26 11.58
C ILE A 29 15.35 -30.93 10.77
N ILE A 30 15.60 -32.09 10.17
CA ILE A 30 14.58 -32.82 9.39
C ILE A 30 13.39 -33.20 10.28
N VAL A 31 13.64 -33.73 11.48
CA VAL A 31 12.58 -34.08 12.42
C VAL A 31 11.75 -32.84 12.81
N LEU A 32 12.41 -31.71 13.05
CA LEU A 32 11.75 -30.45 13.38
C LEU A 32 10.85 -29.96 12.21
N GLN A 33 11.35 -30.01 10.97
CA GLN A 33 10.57 -29.64 9.79
C GLN A 33 9.36 -30.56 9.56
N VAL A 34 9.54 -31.87 9.71
CA VAL A 34 8.42 -32.83 9.61
C VAL A 34 7.38 -32.57 10.71
N THR A 35 7.81 -32.25 11.93
CA THR A 35 6.91 -31.94 13.04
C THR A 35 6.09 -30.68 12.77
N ILE A 36 6.73 -29.62 12.27
CA ILE A 36 6.05 -28.38 11.87
C ILE A 36 5.07 -28.63 10.72
N TYR A 37 5.47 -29.43 9.73
CA TYR A 37 4.62 -29.76 8.59
C TYR A 37 3.35 -30.53 8.99
N LEU A 38 3.48 -31.52 9.87
CA LEU A 38 2.34 -32.32 10.35
C LEU A 38 1.45 -31.54 11.31
N ASN A 39 2.03 -30.69 12.16
CA ASN A 39 1.33 -29.88 13.15
C ASN A 39 1.81 -28.42 13.09
N PRO A 40 1.25 -27.59 12.21
CA PRO A 40 1.73 -26.22 12.01
C PRO A 40 1.47 -25.29 13.21
N LYS A 41 0.69 -25.74 14.19
CA LYS A 41 0.36 -24.96 15.41
C LYS A 41 1.29 -25.23 16.60
N VAL A 42 2.41 -25.94 16.42
CA VAL A 42 3.39 -26.16 17.50
C VAL A 42 4.07 -24.85 17.95
N VAL A 43 4.35 -24.71 19.24
CA VAL A 43 4.89 -23.47 19.86
C VAL A 43 6.24 -23.04 19.29
N PHE A 44 7.03 -23.97 18.76
CA PHE A 44 8.34 -23.71 18.15
C PHE A 44 8.29 -23.55 16.63
N ASN A 45 7.10 -23.54 16.01
CA ASN A 45 6.99 -23.12 14.61
C ASN A 45 7.15 -21.59 14.55
N PRO A 46 8.19 -21.05 13.88
CA PRO A 46 8.37 -19.61 13.76
C PRO A 46 7.28 -18.93 12.91
N LEU A 47 6.50 -19.70 12.14
CA LEU A 47 5.42 -19.23 11.28
C LEU A 47 4.13 -20.01 11.54
N PRO A 48 3.51 -19.91 12.74
CA PRO A 48 2.24 -20.58 12.99
C PRO A 48 1.15 -19.94 12.12
N PRO A 49 0.21 -20.74 11.57
CA PRO A 49 -0.86 -20.21 10.75
C PRO A 49 -1.73 -19.27 11.58
N TYR A 50 -2.09 -18.13 11.00
CA TYR A 50 -2.97 -17.15 11.65
C TYR A 50 -4.37 -17.74 11.83
N ASP A 51 -4.90 -17.69 13.05
CA ASP A 51 -6.31 -18.02 13.30
C ASP A 51 -7.16 -16.86 12.78
N LEU A 52 -7.78 -17.05 11.61
CA LEU A 52 -8.77 -16.11 11.10
C LEU A 52 -9.92 -16.01 12.12
N PRO A 53 -10.39 -14.80 12.48
CA PRO A 53 -11.61 -14.68 13.26
C PRO A 53 -12.75 -15.37 12.52
N GLU A 54 -13.59 -16.09 13.27
CA GLU A 54 -14.78 -16.77 12.75
C GLU A 54 -15.58 -15.80 11.88
N ALA A 55 -15.85 -16.20 10.63
CA ALA A 55 -16.55 -15.36 9.68
C ALA A 55 -17.87 -14.89 10.30
N LEU A 56 -18.08 -13.56 10.32
CA LEU A 56 -19.36 -12.98 10.71
C LEU A 56 -20.44 -13.58 9.81
N VAL A 57 -21.21 -14.51 10.36
CA VAL A 57 -22.42 -15.03 9.71
C VAL A 57 -23.41 -13.86 9.71
N LEU A 58 -23.55 -13.20 8.55
CA LEU A 58 -24.65 -12.28 8.33
C LEU A 58 -25.93 -13.12 8.45
N VAL A 59 -26.67 -12.92 9.55
CA VAL A 59 -28.03 -13.44 9.67
C VAL A 59 -28.83 -12.85 8.52
N ASN A 60 -29.22 -13.70 7.57
CA ASN A 60 -30.15 -13.33 6.51
C ASN A 60 -31.41 -12.73 7.17
N PRO A 61 -31.81 -11.49 6.86
CA PRO A 61 -33.07 -10.97 7.37
C PRO A 61 -34.23 -11.78 6.75
N PRO A 62 -35.13 -12.36 7.56
CA PRO A 62 -36.34 -12.95 7.02
C PRO A 62 -37.20 -11.84 6.40
N ARG A 63 -37.70 -12.15 5.20
CA ARG A 63 -38.70 -11.40 4.44
C ARG A 63 -39.81 -10.90 5.38
N PRO A 64 -40.17 -9.60 5.40
CA PRO A 64 -41.22 -9.13 6.30
C PRO A 64 -42.56 -9.70 5.85
N SER A 65 -43.09 -10.62 6.66
CA SER A 65 -44.52 -10.94 6.69
C SER A 65 -45.18 -9.90 7.59
N ALA A 66 -46.20 -9.23 7.07
CA ALA A 66 -47.00 -8.30 7.85
C ALA A 66 -47.72 -9.03 8.98
N THR A 67 -47.37 -8.72 10.23
CA THR A 67 -48.16 -9.07 11.42
C THR A 67 -48.07 -7.93 12.43
N LEU A 68 -49.23 -7.59 12.97
CA LEU A 68 -49.59 -6.44 13.81
C LEU A 68 -48.81 -6.29 15.12
N GLU A 69 -48.67 -5.01 15.50
CA GLU A 69 -48.57 -4.40 16.83
C GLU A 69 -48.27 -5.30 18.04
N LEU A 70 -47.14 -5.03 18.70
CA LEU A 70 -47.06 -4.97 20.17
C LEU A 70 -46.18 -3.78 20.60
N LEU A 71 -46.76 -2.99 21.50
CA LEU A 71 -46.28 -1.74 22.09
C LEU A 71 -44.94 -1.92 22.85
N PRO A 72 -43.96 -1.00 22.76
CA PRO A 72 -42.76 -1.08 23.58
C PRO A 72 -43.06 -0.67 25.03
N THR A 73 -42.79 -1.57 25.97
CA THR A 73 -42.70 -1.29 27.40
C THR A 73 -41.56 -0.31 27.64
N ALA A 74 -41.87 0.87 28.21
CA ALA A 74 -40.88 1.87 28.57
C ALA A 74 -39.98 1.36 29.71
N THR A 75 -38.73 1.03 29.39
CA THR A 75 -37.65 0.92 30.38
C THR A 75 -37.07 2.31 30.60
N SER A 76 -37.20 2.83 31.82
CA SER A 76 -36.62 4.11 32.23
C SER A 76 -35.10 4.00 32.29
N GLU A 77 -34.41 4.42 31.23
CA GLU A 77 -32.96 4.52 31.21
C GLU A 77 -32.54 5.83 31.90
N LEU A 78 -31.68 5.70 32.93
CA LEU A 78 -31.15 6.83 33.69
C LEU A 78 -30.23 7.67 32.79
N VAL A 79 -30.75 8.80 32.30
CA VAL A 79 -29.97 9.82 31.59
C VAL A 79 -29.08 10.54 32.59
N LEU A 80 -27.78 10.25 32.57
CA LEU A 80 -26.78 11.08 33.23
C LEU A 80 -26.68 12.41 32.47
N ALA A 81 -26.99 13.51 33.16
CA ALA A 81 -26.87 14.85 32.60
C ALA A 81 -25.42 15.16 32.22
N PRO A 82 -25.16 15.81 31.07
CA PRO A 82 -23.82 16.20 30.66
C PRO A 82 -23.24 17.19 31.69
N THR A 83 -22.05 16.88 32.20
CA THR A 83 -21.28 17.79 33.04
C THR A 83 -20.74 18.93 32.16
N GLU A 84 -21.07 20.18 32.51
CA GLU A 84 -20.51 21.35 31.82
C GLU A 84 -18.99 21.35 31.93
N THR A 85 -18.32 21.16 30.78
CA THR A 85 -16.88 21.36 30.65
C THR A 85 -16.63 22.85 30.49
N ARG A 86 -15.88 23.47 31.41
CA ARG A 86 -15.52 24.90 31.31
C ARG A 86 -14.76 25.16 30.01
N MET A 87 -15.26 26.11 29.23
CA MET A 87 -14.62 26.61 28.02
C MET A 87 -13.28 27.29 28.37
N PRO A 88 -12.18 27.06 27.62
CA PRO A 88 -10.92 27.74 27.88
C PRO A 88 -11.06 29.24 27.63
N THR A 89 -10.56 30.04 28.58
CA THR A 89 -10.46 31.50 28.47
C THR A 89 -9.58 31.90 27.29
N ALA A 90 -10.04 32.86 26.48
CA ALA A 90 -9.29 33.40 25.36
C ALA A 90 -7.93 33.95 25.82
N THR A 91 -6.86 33.49 25.19
CA THR A 91 -5.50 34.03 25.36
C THR A 91 -5.40 35.33 24.59
N GLU A 92 -4.91 36.40 25.23
CA GLU A 92 -4.72 37.69 24.58
C GLU A 92 -3.81 37.56 23.35
N GLN A 93 -4.29 38.10 22.24
CA GLN A 93 -3.64 38.06 20.94
C GLN A 93 -2.54 39.13 20.91
N GLY A 94 -1.28 38.69 20.97
CA GLY A 94 -0.14 39.60 20.82
C GLY A 94 -0.20 40.35 19.49
N THR A 95 -0.09 41.67 19.55
CA THR A 95 -0.01 42.54 18.38
C THR A 95 1.33 42.34 17.68
N TYR A 96 1.33 41.69 16.53
CA TYR A 96 2.49 41.62 15.64
C TYR A 96 2.69 42.98 14.96
N SER A 97 3.86 43.58 15.20
CA SER A 97 4.30 44.75 14.45
C SER A 97 4.52 44.37 12.98
N ASN A 98 3.93 45.14 12.08
CA ASN A 98 4.00 44.91 10.64
C ASN A 98 5.45 45.07 10.16
N GLY A 99 6.11 43.95 9.87
CA GLY A 99 7.45 43.95 9.27
C GLY A 99 7.39 44.49 7.84
N THR A 100 8.42 45.24 7.45
CA THR A 100 8.64 45.71 6.08
C THR A 100 8.54 44.54 5.09
N PRO A 101 7.80 44.65 3.98
CA PRO A 101 7.71 43.58 2.99
C PRO A 101 9.10 43.33 2.40
N VAL A 102 9.67 42.18 2.73
CA VAL A 102 10.80 41.60 1.98
C VAL A 102 10.20 41.16 0.64
N PRO A 103 10.82 41.49 -0.51
CA PRO A 103 10.35 40.99 -1.79
C PRO A 103 10.29 39.47 -1.73
N GLU A 104 9.09 38.93 -1.92
CA GLU A 104 8.85 37.50 -2.05
C GLU A 104 9.57 37.05 -3.33
N ILE A 105 10.79 36.54 -3.16
CA ILE A 105 11.47 35.76 -4.19
C ILE A 105 10.63 34.51 -4.36
N THR A 106 9.71 34.53 -5.33
CA THR A 106 8.98 33.36 -5.78
C THR A 106 10.03 32.28 -6.07
N PRO A 107 10.06 31.15 -5.34
CA PRO A 107 11.03 30.11 -5.62
C PRO A 107 10.75 29.62 -7.03
N VAL A 108 11.71 29.85 -7.93
CA VAL A 108 11.66 29.33 -9.29
C VAL A 108 11.53 27.83 -9.17
N ALA A 109 10.47 27.25 -9.73
CA ALA A 109 10.27 25.81 -9.71
C ALA A 109 11.54 25.15 -10.25
N PRO A 110 12.10 24.14 -9.56
CA PRO A 110 13.32 23.48 -10.00
C PRO A 110 13.11 22.99 -11.43
N THR A 111 13.94 23.48 -12.36
CA THR A 111 13.97 22.97 -13.73
C THR A 111 14.42 21.53 -13.66
N GLU A 112 13.61 20.63 -14.20
CA GLU A 112 13.95 19.22 -14.25
C GLU A 112 15.18 19.01 -15.10
N THR A 113 16.23 18.49 -14.48
CA THR A 113 17.39 18.00 -15.22
C THR A 113 16.95 16.79 -16.03
N PRO A 114 17.04 16.82 -17.38
CA PRO A 114 16.69 15.67 -18.19
C PRO A 114 17.60 14.48 -17.81
N PHE A 115 16.98 13.36 -17.47
CA PHE A 115 17.70 12.12 -17.19
C PHE A 115 18.39 11.63 -18.47
N SER A 116 19.72 11.50 -18.44
CA SER A 116 20.53 11.06 -19.59
C SER A 116 20.65 9.52 -19.71
N GLY A 117 19.82 8.76 -19.00
CA GLY A 117 19.77 7.30 -19.06
C GLY A 117 18.48 6.80 -19.71
N TYR A 118 18.40 5.48 -19.89
CA TYR A 118 17.14 4.82 -20.25
C TYR A 118 16.35 4.52 -18.97
N TYR A 119 15.02 4.64 -19.00
CA TYR A 119 14.21 4.17 -17.87
C TYR A 119 14.09 2.64 -17.86
N ALA A 120 13.80 2.07 -16.68
CA ALA A 120 13.61 0.63 -16.54
C ALA A 120 12.16 0.22 -16.86
N PHE A 121 11.21 1.15 -16.66
CA PHE A 121 9.77 0.93 -16.84
C PHE A 121 9.18 1.91 -17.85
N VAL A 122 8.19 1.43 -18.60
CA VAL A 122 7.35 2.21 -19.53
C VAL A 122 5.89 1.84 -19.34
N LEU A 123 4.98 2.55 -20.00
CA LEU A 123 3.57 2.15 -20.05
C LEU A 123 3.42 0.75 -20.65
N GLN A 124 2.66 -0.10 -19.97
CA GLN A 124 2.34 -1.43 -20.49
C GLN A 124 1.33 -1.35 -21.65
N ASN A 125 0.38 -0.42 -21.54
CA ASN A 125 -0.69 -0.18 -22.49
C ASN A 125 -1.11 1.30 -22.45
N ASP A 126 -1.97 1.68 -23.40
CA ASP A 126 -2.56 3.02 -23.41
C ASP A 126 -3.37 3.27 -22.14
N ILE A 127 -3.37 4.54 -21.71
CA ILE A 127 -4.11 4.99 -20.54
C ILE A 127 -5.60 4.82 -20.80
N ASN A 128 -6.28 4.17 -19.86
CA ASN A 128 -7.72 3.91 -19.98
C ASN A 128 -8.48 4.61 -18.86
N ALA A 129 -9.60 5.25 -19.21
CA ALA A 129 -10.53 5.81 -18.24
C ALA A 129 -11.80 4.96 -18.22
N ILE A 130 -12.17 4.48 -17.04
CA ILE A 130 -13.30 3.57 -16.83
C ILE A 130 -14.17 4.04 -15.67
N GLU A 131 -15.31 3.38 -15.50
CA GLU A 131 -16.21 3.63 -14.38
C GLU A 131 -15.62 3.06 -13.08
N SER A 132 -15.53 3.89 -12.04
CA SER A 132 -14.94 3.50 -10.76
C SER A 132 -15.74 2.41 -10.05
N THR A 133 -17.05 2.30 -10.31
CA THR A 133 -17.95 1.33 -9.67
C THR A 133 -17.55 -0.13 -9.93
N LEU A 134 -16.77 -0.39 -10.99
CA LEU A 134 -16.21 -1.70 -11.30
C LEU A 134 -15.27 -2.21 -10.19
N PHE A 135 -14.59 -1.31 -9.50
CA PHE A 135 -13.69 -1.62 -8.38
C PHE A 135 -14.20 -1.05 -7.03
N LYS A 136 -15.03 0.00 -7.10
CA LYS A 136 -15.55 0.77 -5.96
C LYS A 136 -17.06 1.01 -6.09
N PRO A 137 -17.90 -0.04 -5.93
CA PRO A 137 -19.35 0.03 -6.21
C PRO A 137 -20.10 1.14 -5.48
N ASN A 138 -19.64 1.52 -4.29
CA ASN A 138 -20.32 2.47 -3.41
C ASN A 138 -19.97 3.94 -3.66
N TYR A 139 -19.02 4.23 -4.55
CA TYR A 139 -18.55 5.61 -4.75
C TYR A 139 -19.28 6.30 -5.91
N GLY A 140 -19.58 5.59 -7.00
CA GLY A 140 -20.27 6.16 -8.16
C GLY A 140 -19.59 7.44 -8.63
N CYS A 141 -20.37 8.50 -8.83
CA CYS A 141 -19.84 9.81 -9.23
C CYS A 141 -19.29 10.67 -8.07
N ASN A 142 -19.31 10.17 -6.83
CA ASN A 142 -18.80 10.90 -5.67
C ASN A 142 -17.31 10.64 -5.42
N TRP A 143 -16.56 10.32 -6.48
CA TRP A 143 -15.15 9.97 -6.42
C TRP A 143 -14.49 10.05 -7.78
N ILE A 144 -13.22 10.43 -7.79
CA ILE A 144 -12.31 10.25 -8.92
C ILE A 144 -10.94 9.82 -8.43
N GLY A 145 -10.30 8.92 -9.16
CA GLY A 145 -8.98 8.44 -8.81
C GLY A 145 -8.15 7.91 -9.96
N VAL A 146 -6.90 7.62 -9.63
CA VAL A 146 -5.89 7.06 -10.53
C VAL A 146 -5.38 5.78 -9.90
N ALA A 147 -5.34 4.70 -10.67
CA ALA A 147 -4.88 3.40 -10.18
C ALA A 147 -4.13 2.63 -11.28
N GLY A 148 -3.54 1.51 -10.90
CA GLY A 148 -2.90 0.62 -11.85
C GLY A 148 -1.95 -0.35 -11.17
N GLN A 149 -1.15 -1.04 -11.99
CA GLN A 149 -0.26 -2.11 -11.59
C GLN A 149 1.13 -1.93 -12.24
N VAL A 150 2.13 -2.59 -11.67
CA VAL A 150 3.51 -2.54 -12.16
C VAL A 150 4.03 -3.96 -12.36
N PHE A 151 4.54 -4.26 -13.55
CA PHE A 151 4.98 -5.59 -13.94
C PHE A 151 6.46 -5.64 -14.32
N ASP A 152 7.11 -6.77 -14.09
CA ASP A 152 8.46 -7.04 -14.55
C ASP A 152 8.49 -7.45 -16.03
N LEU A 153 9.69 -7.78 -16.52
CA LEU A 153 9.93 -8.26 -17.88
C LEU A 153 9.08 -9.49 -18.25
N GLN A 154 8.82 -10.36 -17.28
CA GLN A 154 8.05 -11.60 -17.44
C GLN A 154 6.54 -11.38 -17.24
N GLY A 155 6.10 -10.16 -16.95
CA GLY A 155 4.70 -9.85 -16.65
C GLY A 155 4.29 -10.24 -15.22
N ARG A 156 5.26 -10.44 -14.31
CA ARG A 156 4.98 -10.71 -12.91
C ARG A 156 4.80 -9.40 -12.14
N PRO A 157 3.85 -9.33 -11.20
CA PRO A 157 3.65 -8.15 -10.35
C PRO A 157 4.92 -7.76 -9.57
N VAL A 158 5.25 -6.48 -9.55
CA VAL A 158 6.39 -5.92 -8.80
C VAL A 158 5.86 -5.10 -7.63
N MET A 159 6.21 -5.53 -6.42
CA MET A 159 5.76 -4.91 -5.17
C MET A 159 6.76 -3.89 -4.65
N GLY A 160 6.30 -2.99 -3.76
CA GLY A 160 7.14 -2.01 -3.09
C GLY A 160 7.71 -0.91 -4.00
N VAL A 161 7.28 -0.80 -5.27
CA VAL A 161 7.63 0.31 -6.15
C VAL A 161 6.91 1.56 -5.68
N ARG A 162 7.63 2.68 -5.58
CA ARG A 162 7.02 3.97 -5.25
C ARG A 162 6.43 4.59 -6.51
N VAL A 163 5.19 5.04 -6.38
CA VAL A 163 4.45 5.71 -7.45
C VAL A 163 4.23 7.14 -7.01
N TRP A 164 4.58 8.09 -7.87
CA TRP A 164 4.53 9.51 -7.58
C TRP A 164 3.59 10.22 -8.54
N LEU A 165 2.48 10.73 -8.02
CA LEU A 165 1.47 11.49 -8.74
C LEU A 165 1.64 12.98 -8.43
N ARG A 166 1.81 13.80 -9.45
CA ARG A 166 2.02 15.24 -9.31
C ARG A 166 1.29 16.06 -10.35
N GLY A 167 1.04 17.32 -10.02
CA GLY A 167 0.55 18.30 -10.97
C GLY A 167 -0.42 19.27 -10.33
N THR A 168 -1.44 19.66 -11.08
CA THR A 168 -2.55 20.49 -10.60
C THR A 168 -3.87 19.84 -10.96
N TYR A 169 -4.81 19.83 -10.02
CA TYR A 169 -6.17 19.33 -10.21
C TYR A 169 -7.15 20.24 -9.49
N ASN A 170 -8.18 20.72 -10.19
CA ASN A 170 -9.15 21.68 -9.66
C ASN A 170 -8.49 22.93 -9.01
N GLY A 171 -7.45 23.48 -9.65
CA GLY A 171 -6.69 24.62 -9.15
C GLY A 171 -5.82 24.34 -7.90
N LYS A 172 -5.81 23.10 -7.39
CA LYS A 172 -5.00 22.69 -6.24
C LYS A 172 -3.78 21.89 -6.70
N ARG A 173 -2.64 22.11 -6.03
CA ARG A 173 -1.42 21.32 -6.27
C ARG A 173 -1.64 19.88 -5.78
N VAL A 174 -1.32 18.91 -6.64
CA VAL A 174 -1.27 17.48 -6.32
C VAL A 174 0.20 17.07 -6.21
N ASP A 175 0.55 16.43 -5.11
CA ASP A 175 1.89 15.89 -4.85
C ASP A 175 1.75 14.69 -3.89
N LEU A 176 1.45 13.52 -4.45
CA LEU A 176 1.04 12.32 -3.72
C LEU A 176 1.99 11.16 -4.04
N LEU A 177 2.41 10.44 -3.00
CA LEU A 177 3.18 9.22 -3.11
C LEU A 177 2.36 8.03 -2.64
N SER A 178 2.48 6.92 -3.36
CA SER A 178 1.89 5.63 -3.01
C SER A 178 2.89 4.51 -3.27
N LEU A 179 2.55 3.30 -2.84
CA LEU A 179 3.35 2.09 -3.02
C LEU A 179 2.49 1.03 -3.71
N THR A 180 3.10 0.26 -4.61
CA THR A 180 2.47 -0.94 -5.17
C THR A 180 2.35 -2.02 -4.09
N LEU A 181 1.13 -2.50 -3.85
CA LEU A 181 0.80 -3.40 -2.74
C LEU A 181 0.64 -4.85 -3.20
N GLU A 182 0.90 -5.79 -2.30
CA GLU A 182 0.67 -7.22 -2.55
C GLU A 182 -0.82 -7.54 -2.74
N SER A 183 -1.66 -6.91 -1.92
CA SER A 183 -3.12 -7.02 -1.99
C SER A 183 -3.71 -5.63 -2.26
N SER A 184 -4.40 -5.50 -3.39
CA SER A 184 -5.05 -4.28 -3.83
C SER A 184 -6.30 -4.65 -4.65
N PRO A 185 -7.35 -3.82 -4.68
CA PRO A 185 -8.54 -4.06 -5.52
C PRO A 185 -8.21 -4.22 -7.01
N TYR A 186 -7.07 -3.68 -7.45
CA TYR A 186 -6.59 -3.74 -8.84
C TYR A 186 -5.74 -4.99 -9.12
N GLY A 187 -5.61 -5.90 -8.15
CA GLY A 187 -4.74 -7.07 -8.22
C GLY A 187 -3.36 -6.83 -7.60
N PRO A 188 -2.49 -7.85 -7.60
CA PRO A 188 -1.15 -7.72 -7.05
C PRO A 188 -0.35 -6.63 -7.77
N SER A 189 0.50 -5.89 -7.06
CA SER A 189 1.21 -4.67 -7.48
C SER A 189 0.33 -3.45 -7.71
N GLY A 190 -0.94 -3.52 -7.26
CA GLY A 190 -1.88 -2.43 -7.41
C GLY A 190 -1.50 -1.21 -6.57
N PHE A 191 -1.67 -0.01 -7.13
CA PHE A 191 -1.61 1.27 -6.42
C PHE A 191 -2.88 2.08 -6.68
N GLU A 192 -3.16 3.05 -5.82
CA GLU A 192 -4.30 3.97 -5.95
C GLU A 192 -3.97 5.36 -5.42
N PHE A 193 -4.55 6.36 -6.07
CA PHE A 193 -4.67 7.73 -5.60
C PHE A 193 -6.13 8.18 -5.70
N THR A 194 -6.63 8.82 -4.65
CA THR A 194 -7.89 9.57 -4.72
C THR A 194 -7.57 11.02 -5.07
N LEU A 195 -8.18 11.53 -6.14
CA LEU A 195 -8.02 12.91 -6.59
C LEU A 195 -9.06 13.85 -5.96
N GLY A 196 -10.26 13.32 -5.67
CA GLY A 196 -11.36 14.08 -5.09
C GLY A 196 -12.66 13.30 -5.02
N ASP A 197 -13.71 14.00 -4.63
CA ASP A 197 -15.07 13.52 -4.42
C ASP A 197 -16.01 13.86 -5.59
N THR A 198 -15.52 14.47 -6.67
CA THR A 198 -16.30 14.72 -7.87
C THR A 198 -15.39 14.69 -9.11
N PRO A 199 -15.76 13.97 -10.18
CA PRO A 199 -15.03 13.97 -11.44
C PRO A 199 -14.97 15.36 -12.07
N LEU A 200 -13.79 15.74 -12.53
CA LEU A 200 -13.53 17.01 -13.19
C LEU A 200 -12.61 16.78 -14.38
N ASN A 201 -12.86 17.53 -15.46
CA ASN A 201 -11.97 17.52 -16.61
C ASN A 201 -10.64 18.23 -16.31
N SER A 202 -9.54 17.61 -16.70
CA SER A 202 -8.20 18.19 -16.70
C SER A 202 -7.41 17.61 -17.86
N THR A 203 -6.68 18.45 -18.60
CA THR A 203 -5.91 18.03 -19.76
C THR A 203 -4.42 18.26 -19.51
N GLY A 204 -3.64 17.18 -19.46
CA GLY A 204 -2.18 17.22 -19.31
C GLY A 204 -1.66 17.93 -18.04
N GLN A 205 -2.50 18.18 -17.03
CA GLN A 205 -2.08 18.87 -15.81
C GLN A 205 -1.58 17.93 -14.71
N LEU A 206 -1.85 16.63 -14.85
CA LEU A 206 -1.42 15.59 -13.92
C LEU A 206 -0.40 14.68 -14.61
N SER A 207 0.55 14.19 -13.82
CA SER A 207 1.58 13.25 -14.27
C SER A 207 1.86 12.20 -13.21
N ILE A 208 2.18 10.99 -13.65
CA ILE A 208 2.55 9.88 -12.80
C ILE A 208 3.94 9.35 -13.19
N GLN A 209 4.72 8.95 -12.20
CA GLN A 209 6.09 8.46 -12.38
C GLN A 209 6.44 7.39 -11.35
N LEU A 210 7.21 6.39 -11.75
CA LEU A 210 7.75 5.39 -10.84
C LEU A 210 9.10 5.83 -10.28
N LEU A 211 9.31 5.55 -9.00
CA LEU A 211 10.54 5.81 -8.26
C LEU A 211 11.08 4.53 -7.62
N ASP A 212 12.40 4.45 -7.49
CA ASP A 212 13.06 3.41 -6.69
C ASP A 212 13.06 3.71 -5.19
N GLN A 213 13.77 2.89 -4.41
CA GLN A 213 13.91 3.04 -2.95
C GLN A 213 14.76 4.25 -2.51
N ALA A 214 15.44 4.93 -3.42
CA ALA A 214 16.19 6.15 -3.19
C ALA A 214 15.47 7.42 -3.73
N ASN A 215 14.22 7.30 -4.18
CA ASN A 215 13.45 8.37 -4.85
C ASN A 215 14.04 8.79 -6.20
N ILE A 216 14.81 7.92 -6.83
CA ILE A 216 15.33 8.13 -8.18
C ILE A 216 14.25 7.68 -9.17
N PRO A 217 13.89 8.50 -10.16
CA PRO A 217 12.96 8.10 -11.20
C PRO A 217 13.43 6.88 -12.01
N ILE A 218 12.55 5.90 -12.14
CA ILE A 218 12.79 4.66 -12.91
C ILE A 218 11.82 4.48 -14.09
N SER A 219 10.90 5.42 -14.28
CA SER A 219 10.07 5.59 -15.49
C SER A 219 10.12 7.03 -15.99
N ASP A 220 9.73 7.23 -17.24
CA ASP A 220 9.30 8.53 -17.73
C ASP A 220 8.09 9.05 -16.94
N ARG A 221 7.86 10.37 -17.05
CA ARG A 221 6.59 10.95 -16.62
C ARG A 221 5.52 10.71 -17.65
N VAL A 222 4.42 10.17 -17.18
CA VAL A 222 3.23 9.95 -18.00
C VAL A 222 2.22 11.00 -17.62
N TYR A 223 1.94 11.92 -18.55
CA TYR A 223 0.86 12.88 -18.41
C TYR A 223 -0.46 12.25 -18.85
N PHE A 224 -1.54 12.60 -18.17
CA PHE A 224 -2.85 12.03 -18.46
C PHE A 224 -3.97 13.04 -18.23
N ASP A 225 -5.12 12.72 -18.80
CA ASP A 225 -6.32 13.52 -18.72
C ASP A 225 -7.32 12.90 -17.73
N THR A 226 -8.15 13.75 -17.12
CA THR A 226 -9.30 13.33 -16.32
C THR A 226 -10.58 13.82 -16.99
N PHE A 227 -11.72 13.24 -16.61
CA PHE A 227 -13.01 13.51 -17.24
C PHE A 227 -14.06 13.87 -16.19
N GLU A 228 -15.00 14.73 -16.56
CA GLU A 228 -16.20 15.01 -15.76
C GLU A 228 -17.27 13.89 -15.87
N ASP A 229 -17.11 12.99 -16.84
CA ASP A 229 -17.98 11.84 -17.05
C ASP A 229 -17.78 10.79 -15.93
N CYS A 230 -18.84 10.51 -15.17
CA CYS A 230 -18.84 9.52 -14.10
C CYS A 230 -18.50 8.10 -14.61
N GLN A 231 -18.68 7.80 -15.90
CA GLN A 231 -18.27 6.53 -16.50
C GLN A 231 -16.76 6.45 -16.82
N LYS A 232 -16.01 7.53 -16.54
CA LYS A 232 -14.57 7.68 -16.80
C LYS A 232 -13.82 8.26 -15.60
N ASN A 233 -14.33 8.05 -14.39
CA ASN A 233 -13.79 8.60 -13.15
C ASN A 233 -12.73 7.71 -12.46
N LEU A 234 -12.25 6.66 -13.12
CA LEU A 234 -11.08 5.91 -12.71
C LEU A 234 -10.08 5.83 -13.87
N ILE A 235 -8.93 6.48 -13.71
CA ILE A 235 -7.85 6.46 -14.69
C ILE A 235 -6.90 5.30 -14.37
N LEU A 236 -6.83 4.32 -15.27
CA LEU A 236 -5.96 3.15 -15.16
C LEU A 236 -4.66 3.35 -15.93
N ILE A 237 -3.54 3.23 -15.22
CA ILE A 237 -2.18 3.42 -15.75
C ILE A 237 -1.28 2.28 -15.28
N ASN A 238 -0.92 1.38 -16.19
CA ASN A 238 -0.07 0.24 -15.88
C ASN A 238 1.34 0.43 -16.44
N PHE A 239 2.33 -0.08 -15.72
CA PHE A 239 3.73 -0.03 -16.12
C PHE A 239 4.31 -1.42 -16.30
N LYS A 240 5.25 -1.55 -17.24
CA LYS A 240 6.02 -2.79 -17.44
C LYS A 240 7.51 -2.48 -17.58
N GLN A 241 8.33 -3.33 -16.96
CA GLN A 241 9.77 -3.30 -17.12
C GLN A 241 10.18 -3.71 -18.54
N ILE A 242 11.21 -3.06 -19.09
CA ILE A 242 11.70 -3.30 -20.46
C ILE A 242 13.14 -3.78 -20.54
N ARG A 243 13.89 -3.82 -19.43
CA ARG A 243 15.27 -4.29 -19.37
C ARG A 243 15.73 -4.66 -17.97
#